data_AF-A0A9N9TWY6-F1
#
_entry.id   AF-A0A9N9TWY6-F1
#
_cell.length_a   1.000
_cell.length_b   1.000
_cell.length_c   1.000
_cell.angle_alpha   90.00
_cell.angle_beta   90.00
_cell.angle_gamma   90.00
#
_symmetry.space_group_name_H-M   'P 1'
#
loop_
_entity.id
_entity.type
_entity.pdbx_description
1 polymer ?
#
loop_
_entity_poly.entity_id
_entity_poly.type
_entity_poly.pdbx_seq_one_letter_code
_entity_poly.pdbx_strand_id
1 'polypeptide(L)'
;MNNRPPSIPFSVIRELRCGNCRNAISCAPVIVLSHEVVLCGRCHKVTKNGYRNHAFEALASIFLYPCRYWSNHCPRILQWNECFDHEERCSYSSGCGLFFKHPKAFVKGARDMPFDDVRLIPVPETLFDQIKCVQCESYLSCEPVHIRPDGRNLCHRCYSSNGAPGECLRNVAYEMVSNILVFPCVYRNRGCPTRLKFGRDLWHHESECSYNQMYRKPERNASKKERGVIQTHSGHYYGTITPYSAPFAPPSTNSEFDINKELVKSLKKQQERKMMKAEEINSAILDNSSVENKSSSSEYSTRSDEPQTPRSAYSDNFAYTNGVRDDPEADSGGGEPPPASRRGSNDGERHLSRANSYIYEPVLYKGQKSPLQDLDYNLLAGHYPVFLNPYGQGIIPKPSFRSAVRTDSFLNNKELINELRLKQQLKARSAEKRDADNSPYKECNNLEEILQAHNNIG
;
A
#
# COMPACT_ATOMS: atom_id res chain seq x y z
N MET A 1 6.82 3.28 20.87
CA MET A 1 5.65 3.90 20.22
C MET A 1 4.56 2.85 20.17
N ASN A 2 3.38 3.11 20.72
CA ASN A 2 2.26 2.16 20.67
C ASN A 2 1.79 2.07 19.22
N ASN A 3 2.09 0.96 18.54
CA ASN A 3 1.69 0.70 17.16
C ASN A 3 0.20 0.34 17.10
N ARG A 4 -0.67 1.24 17.55
CA ARG A 4 -2.11 1.05 17.40
C ARG A 4 -2.46 1.23 15.92
N PRO A 5 -3.22 0.31 15.31
CA PRO A 5 -3.65 0.47 13.92
C PRO A 5 -4.45 1.77 13.75
N PRO A 6 -4.28 2.48 12.62
CA PRO A 6 -5.04 3.70 12.33
C PRO A 6 -6.53 3.38 12.15
N SER A 7 -7.41 4.34 12.47
CA SER A 7 -8.83 4.21 12.13
C SER A 7 -9.04 4.52 10.65
N ILE A 8 -9.92 3.79 9.98
CA ILE A 8 -10.27 4.09 8.59
C ILE A 8 -11.05 5.42 8.53
N PRO A 9 -10.74 6.34 7.59
CA PRO A 9 -11.50 7.58 7.44
C PRO A 9 -12.98 7.32 7.16
N PHE A 10 -13.88 8.08 7.80
CA PHE A 10 -15.32 7.91 7.60
C PHE A 10 -15.79 8.22 6.17
N SER A 11 -15.10 9.10 5.44
CA SER A 11 -15.37 9.34 4.01
C SER A 11 -15.29 8.05 3.20
N VAL A 12 -14.21 7.29 3.41
CA VAL A 12 -13.97 5.99 2.76
C VAL A 12 -15.02 4.96 3.21
N ILE A 13 -15.39 4.93 4.50
CA ILE A 13 -16.46 4.02 4.99
C ILE A 13 -17.81 4.29 4.30
N ARG A 14 -18.15 5.57 4.08
CA ARG A 14 -19.44 5.93 3.48
C ARG A 14 -19.56 5.43 2.04
N GLU A 15 -18.44 5.39 1.32
CA GLU A 15 -18.36 4.92 -0.06
C GLU A 15 -18.22 3.38 -0.13
N LEU A 16 -17.41 2.78 0.75
CA LEU A 16 -17.19 1.33 0.85
C LEU A 16 -18.32 0.59 1.57
N ARG A 17 -19.48 0.51 0.91
CA ARG A 17 -20.66 -0.20 1.41
C ARG A 17 -20.89 -1.50 0.68
N CYS A 18 -21.39 -2.48 1.43
CA CYS A 18 -21.89 -3.73 0.89
C CYS A 18 -23.10 -3.45 -0.02
N GLY A 19 -23.08 -3.92 -1.26
CA GLY A 19 -24.18 -3.75 -2.20
C GLY A 19 -25.51 -4.36 -1.73
N ASN A 20 -25.45 -5.42 -0.91
CA ASN A 20 -26.64 -6.07 -0.37
C ASN A 20 -27.17 -5.38 0.91
N CYS A 21 -26.36 -5.31 1.97
CA CYS A 21 -26.84 -4.82 3.28
C CYS A 21 -26.59 -3.34 3.54
N ARG A 22 -25.93 -2.62 2.61
CA ARG A 22 -25.56 -1.19 2.69
C ARG A 22 -24.72 -0.77 3.90
N ASN A 23 -24.23 -1.73 4.68
CA ASN A 23 -23.31 -1.47 5.79
C ASN A 23 -21.87 -1.36 5.30
N ALA A 24 -21.02 -0.74 6.12
CA ALA A 24 -19.59 -0.71 5.93
C ALA A 24 -19.02 -2.13 5.75
N ILE A 25 -18.09 -2.27 4.81
CA ILE A 25 -17.34 -3.51 4.61
C ILE A 25 -16.23 -3.55 5.66
N SER A 26 -16.44 -4.32 6.74
CA SER A 26 -15.53 -4.40 7.89
C SER A 26 -15.16 -5.84 8.30
N CYS A 27 -15.51 -6.82 7.47
CA CYS A 27 -15.20 -8.23 7.71
C CYS A 27 -15.08 -9.02 6.40
N ALA A 28 -14.24 -10.05 6.46
CA ALA A 28 -14.04 -11.06 5.42
C ALA A 28 -15.10 -12.18 5.48
N PRO A 29 -15.31 -12.94 4.40
CA PRO A 29 -14.74 -12.74 3.06
C PRO A 29 -15.40 -11.58 2.32
N VAL A 30 -14.65 -10.90 1.46
CA VAL A 30 -15.17 -9.83 0.60
C VAL A 30 -15.28 -10.35 -0.82
N ILE A 31 -16.50 -10.31 -1.37
CA ILE A 31 -16.81 -10.89 -2.67
C ILE A 31 -17.14 -9.77 -3.65
N VAL A 32 -16.51 -9.79 -4.83
CA VAL A 32 -16.81 -8.90 -5.95
C VAL A 32 -17.67 -9.65 -6.96
N LEU A 33 -18.80 -9.05 -7.34
CA LEU A 33 -19.74 -9.56 -8.33
C LEU A 33 -19.57 -8.85 -9.66
N SER A 34 -20.22 -9.37 -10.71
CA SER A 34 -20.44 -8.63 -11.95
C SER A 34 -21.06 -7.25 -11.65
N HIS A 35 -20.70 -6.25 -12.46
CA HIS A 35 -21.08 -4.83 -12.24
C HIS A 35 -20.42 -4.15 -11.04
N GLU A 36 -19.24 -4.62 -10.61
CA GLU A 36 -18.43 -3.95 -9.58
C GLU A 36 -19.13 -3.89 -8.19
N VAL A 37 -20.17 -4.69 -7.99
CA VAL A 37 -20.90 -4.77 -6.72
C VAL A 37 -20.08 -5.58 -5.72
N VAL A 38 -19.88 -5.02 -4.53
CA VAL A 38 -19.06 -5.64 -3.48
C VAL A 38 -19.93 -6.12 -2.33
N LEU A 39 -19.78 -7.38 -1.94
CA LEU A 39 -20.46 -7.97 -0.78
C LEU A 39 -19.49 -8.13 0.38
N CYS A 40 -19.92 -7.72 1.58
CA CYS A 40 -19.18 -7.95 2.83
C CYS A 40 -19.30 -9.40 3.31
N GLY A 41 -18.47 -9.78 4.30
CA GLY A 41 -18.48 -11.10 4.93
C GLY A 41 -19.84 -11.54 5.48
N ARG A 42 -20.73 -10.61 5.82
CA ARG A 42 -22.10 -10.91 6.29
C ARG A 42 -23.03 -11.39 5.18
N CYS A 43 -22.77 -10.97 3.94
CA CYS A 43 -23.65 -11.19 2.79
C CYS A 43 -23.04 -12.13 1.74
N HIS A 44 -21.86 -12.69 1.97
CA HIS A 44 -21.19 -13.55 0.99
C HIS A 44 -22.05 -14.75 0.57
N LYS A 45 -22.90 -15.27 1.46
CA LYS A 45 -23.81 -16.40 1.19
C LYS A 45 -24.94 -16.08 0.21
N VAL A 46 -25.19 -14.80 -0.09
CA VAL A 46 -26.26 -14.37 -1.01
C VAL A 46 -25.95 -14.74 -2.45
N THR A 47 -24.67 -14.90 -2.80
CA THR A 47 -24.23 -15.25 -4.15
C THR A 47 -23.37 -16.51 -4.14
N LYS A 48 -23.51 -17.32 -5.19
CA LYS A 48 -22.61 -18.45 -5.49
C LYS A 48 -21.49 -18.06 -6.46
N ASN A 49 -21.68 -16.99 -7.24
CA ASN A 49 -20.83 -16.65 -8.38
C ASN A 49 -20.16 -15.28 -8.15
N GLY A 50 -19.09 -15.26 -7.37
CA GLY A 50 -18.31 -14.04 -7.15
C GLY A 50 -16.85 -14.32 -6.83
N TYR A 51 -16.02 -13.31 -6.99
CA TYR A 51 -14.57 -13.42 -6.83
C TYR A 51 -14.16 -12.90 -5.47
N ARG A 52 -13.46 -13.72 -4.68
CA ARG A 52 -12.96 -13.30 -3.37
C ARG A 52 -11.78 -12.34 -3.53
N ASN A 53 -11.86 -11.19 -2.86
CA ASN A 53 -10.92 -10.10 -3.04
C ASN A 53 -9.83 -10.08 -1.95
N HIS A 54 -8.85 -10.97 -2.09
CA HIS A 54 -7.78 -11.12 -1.10
C HIS A 54 -6.92 -9.86 -0.93
N ALA A 55 -6.62 -9.14 -2.01
CA ALA A 55 -5.81 -7.92 -1.95
C ALA A 55 -6.54 -6.80 -1.18
N PHE A 56 -7.85 -6.68 -1.35
CA PHE A 56 -8.66 -5.74 -0.55
C PHE A 56 -8.68 -6.15 0.91
N GLU A 57 -8.96 -7.43 1.23
CA GLU A 57 -8.96 -7.92 2.62
C GLU A 57 -7.63 -7.63 3.33
N ALA A 58 -6.51 -7.79 2.62
CA ALA A 58 -5.17 -7.47 3.10
C ALA A 58 -5.04 -5.98 3.49
N LEU A 59 -5.38 -5.07 2.57
CA LEU A 59 -5.30 -3.62 2.85
C LEU A 59 -6.29 -3.19 3.93
N ALA A 60 -7.51 -3.72 3.88
CA ALA A 60 -8.56 -3.41 4.83
C ALA A 60 -8.17 -3.80 6.27
N SER A 61 -7.35 -4.86 6.43
CA SER A 61 -6.85 -5.31 7.73
C SER A 61 -5.90 -4.35 8.45
N ILE A 62 -5.37 -3.33 7.76
CA ILE A 62 -4.51 -2.29 8.34
C ILE A 62 -5.31 -1.39 9.30
N PHE A 63 -6.62 -1.31 9.12
CA PHE A 63 -7.44 -0.28 9.76
C PHE A 63 -8.31 -0.81 10.90
N LEU A 64 -8.69 0.10 11.80
CA LEU A 64 -9.78 -0.09 12.74
C LEU A 64 -11.08 0.47 12.15
N TYR A 65 -12.18 -0.22 12.42
CA TYR A 65 -13.52 0.09 11.92
C TYR A 65 -14.48 0.38 13.08
N PRO A 66 -15.40 1.34 12.93
CA PRO A 66 -16.48 1.52 13.87
C PRO A 66 -17.44 0.33 13.81
N CYS A 67 -18.02 -0.04 14.95
CA CYS A 67 -19.11 -1.02 14.99
C CYS A 67 -20.25 -0.60 14.04
N ARG A 68 -20.93 -1.57 13.39
CA ARG A 68 -22.13 -1.30 12.59
C ARG A 68 -23.21 -0.50 13.33
N TYR A 69 -23.32 -0.67 14.65
CA TYR A 69 -24.25 0.07 15.51
C TYR A 69 -23.68 1.41 16.02
N TRP A 70 -22.70 2.00 15.34
CA TRP A 70 -22.14 3.31 15.67
C TRP A 70 -23.20 4.41 15.71
N SER A 71 -24.17 4.37 14.79
CA SER A 71 -25.32 5.29 14.77
C SER A 71 -26.15 5.21 16.06
N ASN A 72 -26.15 4.05 16.72
CA ASN A 72 -26.84 3.81 17.99
C ASN A 72 -25.95 4.13 19.19
N HIS A 73 -24.85 4.86 19.01
CA HIS A 73 -23.88 5.24 20.05
C HIS A 73 -23.00 4.11 20.57
N CYS A 74 -22.84 2.99 19.83
CA CYS A 74 -21.82 2.02 20.20
C CYS A 74 -20.42 2.65 20.07
N PRO A 75 -19.61 2.74 21.15
CA PRO A 75 -18.33 3.44 21.13
C PRO A 75 -17.17 2.57 20.61
N ARG A 76 -17.45 1.33 20.21
CA ARG A 76 -16.41 0.35 19.88
C ARG A 76 -15.84 0.62 18.48
N ILE A 77 -14.51 0.73 18.45
CA ILE A 77 -13.67 0.78 17.25
C ILE A 77 -12.81 -0.49 17.31
N LEU A 78 -12.90 -1.33 16.29
CA LEU A 78 -12.50 -2.74 16.32
C LEU A 78 -11.59 -3.06 15.13
N GLN A 79 -10.78 -4.12 15.23
CA GLN A 79 -9.99 -4.57 14.09
C GLN A 79 -10.87 -5.19 12.99
N TRP A 80 -10.26 -5.38 11.83
CA TRP A 80 -10.83 -6.17 10.75
C TRP A 80 -11.21 -7.57 11.25
N ASN A 81 -12.40 -8.05 10.88
CA ASN A 81 -13.07 -9.28 11.37
C ASN A 81 -13.59 -9.24 12.81
N GLU A 82 -12.93 -8.58 13.76
CA GLU A 82 -13.47 -8.43 15.14
C GLU A 82 -14.82 -7.70 15.16
N CYS A 83 -15.08 -6.87 14.15
CA CYS A 83 -16.38 -6.23 13.94
C CYS A 83 -17.53 -7.23 13.91
N PHE A 84 -17.36 -8.35 13.21
CA PHE A 84 -18.41 -9.35 13.05
C PHE A 84 -18.74 -10.02 14.39
N ASP A 85 -17.72 -10.51 15.10
CA ASP A 85 -17.89 -11.16 16.41
C ASP A 85 -18.49 -10.20 17.45
N HIS A 86 -18.08 -8.93 17.43
CA HIS A 86 -18.64 -7.92 18.31
C HIS A 86 -20.11 -7.64 18.01
N GLU A 87 -20.49 -7.55 16.73
CA GLU A 87 -21.85 -7.22 16.32
C GLU A 87 -22.89 -8.23 16.79
N GLU A 88 -22.53 -9.53 16.81
CA GLU A 88 -23.40 -10.59 17.32
C GLU A 88 -23.72 -10.43 18.82
N ARG A 89 -22.77 -9.86 19.59
CA ARG A 89 -22.89 -9.68 21.03
C ARG A 89 -23.06 -8.22 21.44
N CYS A 90 -23.23 -7.34 20.48
CA CYS A 90 -23.26 -5.91 20.72
C CYS A 90 -24.53 -5.56 21.50
N SER A 91 -24.39 -4.96 22.68
CA SER A 91 -25.54 -4.53 23.49
C SER A 91 -26.38 -3.43 22.83
N TYR A 92 -25.87 -2.83 21.75
CA TYR A 92 -26.54 -1.80 20.94
C TYR A 92 -27.32 -2.36 19.73
N SER A 93 -27.34 -3.70 19.53
CA SER A 93 -27.98 -4.35 18.38
C SER A 93 -29.50 -4.51 18.50
N SER A 94 -30.01 -4.65 19.73
CA SER A 94 -31.42 -4.94 20.00
C SER A 94 -32.14 -3.72 20.57
N GLY A 95 -33.33 -3.41 20.06
CA GLY A 95 -34.12 -2.25 20.51
C GLY A 95 -34.40 -2.30 22.02
N CYS A 96 -34.89 -3.42 22.53
CA CYS A 96 -35.11 -3.59 23.98
C CYS A 96 -33.78 -3.58 24.76
N GLY A 97 -32.74 -4.21 24.24
CA GLY A 97 -31.42 -4.23 24.88
C GLY A 97 -30.81 -2.85 25.04
N LEU A 98 -31.00 -1.97 24.04
CA LEU A 98 -30.55 -0.59 24.08
C LEU A 98 -31.26 0.20 25.20
N PHE A 99 -32.57 0.03 25.35
CA PHE A 99 -33.34 0.72 26.40
C PHE A 99 -32.91 0.31 27.81
N PHE A 100 -32.78 -0.99 28.09
CA PHE A 100 -32.44 -1.47 29.43
C PHE A 100 -30.96 -1.32 29.79
N LYS A 101 -30.05 -1.54 28.84
CA LYS A 101 -28.60 -1.49 29.11
C LYS A 101 -28.00 -0.10 28.91
N HIS A 102 -28.58 0.72 28.03
CA HIS A 102 -28.05 2.04 27.65
C HIS A 102 -29.15 3.10 27.53
N PRO A 103 -29.90 3.41 28.60
CA PRO A 103 -31.05 4.33 28.52
C PRO A 103 -30.69 5.72 27.98
N LYS A 104 -29.46 6.18 28.24
CA LYS A 104 -28.95 7.46 27.69
C LYS A 104 -28.73 7.44 26.18
N ALA A 105 -28.47 6.29 25.58
CA ALA A 105 -28.32 6.17 24.13
C ALA A 105 -29.67 6.21 23.42
N PHE A 106 -30.75 5.76 24.08
CA PHE A 106 -32.11 5.77 23.53
C PHE A 106 -32.67 7.19 23.34
N VAL A 107 -32.34 8.11 24.25
CA VAL A 107 -32.79 9.52 24.18
C VAL A 107 -31.95 10.33 23.19
N LYS A 108 -30.75 9.85 22.83
CA LYS A 108 -29.89 10.53 21.86
C LYS A 108 -30.32 10.15 20.44
N GLY A 109 -30.48 11.15 19.57
CA GLY A 109 -30.66 10.93 18.13
C GLY A 109 -29.50 10.13 17.51
N ALA A 110 -29.68 9.68 16.28
CA ALA A 110 -28.66 8.92 15.56
C ALA A 110 -27.33 9.68 15.52
N ARG A 111 -26.23 9.00 15.84
CA ARG A 111 -24.89 9.61 15.79
C ARG A 111 -24.44 9.79 14.35
N ASP A 112 -24.13 11.01 13.97
CA ASP A 112 -23.52 11.31 12.68
C ASP A 112 -22.07 10.81 12.61
N MET A 113 -21.67 10.38 11.41
CA MET A 113 -20.26 10.07 11.14
C MET A 113 -19.51 11.39 10.91
N PRO A 114 -18.43 11.68 11.65
CA PRO A 114 -17.66 12.90 11.43
C PRO A 114 -17.03 12.90 10.05
N PHE A 115 -16.69 14.09 9.56
CA PHE A 115 -15.84 14.26 8.39
C PHE A 115 -14.41 14.35 8.90
N ASP A 116 -13.62 13.31 8.65
CA ASP A 116 -12.22 13.27 9.07
C ASP A 116 -11.30 13.61 7.90
N ASP A 117 -10.22 14.34 8.19
CA ASP A 117 -9.15 14.57 7.24
C ASP A 117 -8.45 13.25 6.88
N VAL A 118 -8.30 13.00 5.58
CA VAL A 118 -7.65 11.79 5.07
C VAL A 118 -6.14 11.88 5.29
N ARG A 119 -5.64 11.12 6.26
CA ARG A 119 -4.21 10.94 6.49
C ARG A 119 -3.68 9.76 5.68
N LEU A 120 -2.61 9.98 4.92
CA LEU A 120 -1.99 8.93 4.14
C LEU A 120 -1.18 7.99 5.04
N ILE A 121 -1.35 6.68 4.84
CA ILE A 121 -0.72 5.64 5.67
C ILE A 121 0.22 4.78 4.81
N PRO A 122 1.46 4.51 5.25
CA PRO A 122 2.35 3.61 4.53
C PRO A 122 1.87 2.16 4.62
N VAL A 123 1.92 1.45 3.49
CA VAL A 123 1.58 0.03 3.45
C VAL A 123 2.62 -0.78 4.24
N PRO A 124 2.20 -1.61 5.22
CA PRO A 124 3.10 -2.52 5.94
C PRO A 124 3.76 -3.53 5.01
N GLU A 125 5.04 -3.84 5.24
CA GLU A 125 5.81 -4.71 4.34
C GLU A 125 5.29 -6.15 4.31
N THR A 126 4.67 -6.60 5.41
CA THR A 126 4.06 -7.93 5.54
C THR A 126 2.89 -8.16 4.58
N LEU A 127 2.30 -7.09 4.04
CA LEU A 127 1.17 -7.17 3.11
C LEU A 127 1.59 -7.12 1.66
N PHE A 128 2.87 -6.83 1.35
CA PHE A 128 3.32 -6.66 -0.02
C PHE A 128 3.12 -7.89 -0.89
N ASP A 129 3.23 -9.09 -0.33
CA ASP A 129 3.01 -10.33 -1.10
C ASP A 129 1.54 -10.54 -1.50
N GLN A 130 0.60 -9.99 -0.71
CA GLN A 130 -0.84 -10.13 -0.95
C GLN A 130 -1.38 -9.10 -1.94
N ILE A 131 -0.61 -8.04 -2.22
CA ILE A 131 -0.99 -6.93 -3.12
C ILE A 131 -0.10 -6.86 -4.37
N LYS A 132 0.36 -8.02 -4.85
CA LYS A 132 1.09 -8.15 -6.11
C LYS A 132 0.16 -8.44 -7.28
N CYS A 133 0.52 -7.92 -8.44
CA CYS A 133 -0.04 -8.31 -9.71
C CYS A 133 0.34 -9.77 -10.01
N VAL A 134 -0.65 -10.59 -10.39
CA VAL A 134 -0.40 -12.01 -10.75
C VAL A 134 0.49 -12.17 -11.99
N GLN A 135 0.56 -11.17 -12.86
CA GLN A 135 1.29 -11.26 -14.13
C GLN A 135 2.74 -10.78 -14.03
N CYS A 136 2.98 -9.61 -13.42
CA CYS A 136 4.31 -9.00 -13.34
C CYS A 136 4.93 -9.03 -11.94
N GLU A 137 4.24 -9.61 -10.95
CA GLU A 137 4.65 -9.68 -9.55
C GLU A 137 4.99 -8.32 -8.90
N SER A 138 4.68 -7.22 -9.57
CA SER A 138 4.86 -5.86 -9.07
C SER A 138 3.67 -5.44 -8.22
N TYR A 139 3.84 -4.43 -7.37
CA TYR A 139 2.77 -3.91 -6.52
C TYR A 139 1.58 -3.40 -7.35
N LEU A 140 0.37 -3.61 -6.83
CA LEU A 140 -0.90 -3.08 -7.36
C LEU A 140 -1.03 -1.59 -7.01
N SER A 141 -0.10 -0.78 -7.50
CA SER A 141 0.11 0.57 -7.01
C SER A 141 -0.46 1.68 -7.92
N CYS A 142 -1.11 1.29 -9.01
CA CYS A 142 -1.71 2.20 -9.99
C CYS A 142 -3.11 1.72 -10.37
N GLU A 143 -4.04 2.67 -10.54
CA GLU A 143 -5.39 2.45 -11.07
C GLU A 143 -5.40 2.39 -12.61
N PRO A 144 -6.39 1.72 -13.22
CA PRO A 144 -7.33 0.76 -12.62
C PRO A 144 -6.70 -0.58 -12.22
N VAL A 145 -7.19 -1.18 -11.14
CA VAL A 145 -6.84 -2.54 -10.70
C VAL A 145 -7.98 -3.47 -11.06
N HIS A 146 -7.65 -4.64 -11.61
CA HIS A 146 -8.65 -5.63 -12.03
C HIS A 146 -8.51 -6.91 -11.21
N ILE A 147 -9.62 -7.57 -10.92
CA ILE A 147 -9.69 -8.89 -10.28
C ILE A 147 -10.10 -9.94 -11.31
N ARG A 148 -9.38 -11.06 -11.33
CA ARG A 148 -9.65 -12.24 -12.15
C ARG A 148 -10.63 -13.18 -11.45
N PRO A 149 -11.21 -14.16 -12.18
CA PRO A 149 -12.09 -15.16 -11.57
C PRO A 149 -11.49 -15.99 -10.44
N ASP A 150 -10.16 -16.12 -10.42
CA ASP A 150 -9.39 -16.80 -9.36
C ASP A 150 -9.20 -15.96 -8.09
N GLY A 151 -9.74 -14.72 -8.06
CA GLY A 151 -9.58 -13.77 -6.96
C GLY A 151 -8.21 -13.06 -6.93
N ARG A 152 -7.33 -13.33 -7.89
CA ARG A 152 -6.03 -12.65 -8.01
C ARG A 152 -6.19 -11.35 -8.79
N ASN A 153 -5.29 -10.41 -8.53
CA ASN A 153 -5.38 -9.06 -9.07
C ASN A 153 -4.37 -8.82 -10.19
N LEU A 154 -4.76 -8.02 -11.17
CA LEU A 154 -3.97 -7.54 -12.29
C LEU A 154 -3.81 -6.03 -12.16
N CYS A 155 -2.58 -5.55 -12.29
CA CYS A 155 -2.32 -4.11 -12.32
C CYS A 155 -2.69 -3.52 -13.69
N HIS A 156 -2.92 -2.21 -13.71
CA HIS A 156 -3.21 -1.47 -14.93
C HIS A 156 -2.19 -1.69 -16.06
N ARG A 157 -0.90 -1.81 -15.71
CA ARG A 157 0.20 -2.03 -16.67
C ARG A 157 -0.01 -3.31 -17.47
N CYS A 158 -0.21 -4.42 -16.77
CA CYS A 158 -0.39 -5.73 -17.41
C CYS A 158 -1.69 -5.78 -18.21
N TYR A 159 -2.76 -5.17 -17.69
CA TYR A 159 -4.02 -5.06 -18.40
C TYR A 159 -3.88 -4.27 -19.71
N SER A 160 -3.14 -3.15 -19.70
CA SER A 160 -2.93 -2.33 -20.89
C SER A 160 -2.01 -2.99 -21.92
N SER A 161 -0.96 -3.68 -21.48
CA SER A 161 0.02 -4.31 -22.40
C SER A 161 -0.48 -5.62 -23.01
N ASN A 162 -1.20 -6.44 -22.24
CA ASN A 162 -1.64 -7.76 -22.70
C ASN A 162 -3.09 -7.77 -23.19
N GLY A 163 -3.78 -6.64 -23.09
CA GLY A 163 -5.22 -6.55 -23.27
C GLY A 163 -6.02 -7.06 -22.06
N ALA A 164 -7.32 -6.82 -22.11
CA ALA A 164 -8.26 -7.27 -21.09
C ALA A 164 -8.42 -8.79 -21.16
N PRO A 165 -8.00 -9.56 -20.13
CA PRO A 165 -8.37 -10.97 -20.08
C PRO A 165 -9.89 -11.07 -19.93
N GLY A 166 -10.51 -12.07 -20.57
CA GLY A 166 -11.94 -12.33 -20.41
C GLY A 166 -12.33 -12.45 -18.93
N GLU A 167 -13.52 -11.94 -18.59
CA GLU A 167 -14.10 -12.02 -17.23
C GLU A 167 -13.35 -11.26 -16.11
N CYS A 168 -12.40 -10.38 -16.45
CA CYS A 168 -11.80 -9.50 -15.44
C CYS A 168 -12.78 -8.38 -15.06
N LEU A 169 -12.90 -8.12 -13.76
CA LEU A 169 -13.72 -7.05 -13.20
C LEU A 169 -12.83 -5.96 -12.61
N ARG A 170 -13.23 -4.69 -12.70
CA ARG A 170 -12.51 -3.62 -12.00
C ARG A 170 -12.71 -3.76 -10.49
N ASN A 171 -11.64 -3.59 -9.73
CA ASN A 171 -11.61 -3.73 -8.29
C ASN A 171 -11.72 -2.37 -7.59
N VAL A 172 -12.88 -1.73 -7.70
CA VAL A 172 -13.14 -0.38 -7.17
C VAL A 172 -12.92 -0.31 -5.65
N ALA A 173 -13.29 -1.36 -4.91
CA ALA A 173 -13.08 -1.42 -3.46
C ALA A 173 -11.59 -1.33 -3.09
N TYR A 174 -10.74 -2.06 -3.82
CA TYR A 174 -9.29 -1.99 -3.63
C TYR A 174 -8.74 -0.59 -3.94
N GLU A 175 -9.20 0.01 -5.04
CA GLU A 175 -8.78 1.37 -5.44
C GLU A 175 -9.15 2.41 -4.37
N MET A 176 -10.37 2.35 -3.83
CA MET A 176 -10.84 3.27 -2.77
C MET A 176 -9.98 3.21 -1.50
N VAL A 177 -9.63 2.01 -1.02
CA VAL A 177 -8.74 1.87 0.14
C VAL A 177 -7.30 2.26 -0.21
N SER A 178 -6.85 1.96 -1.43
CA SER A 178 -5.49 2.28 -1.87
C SER A 178 -5.26 3.80 -1.99
N ASN A 179 -6.31 4.57 -2.29
CA ASN A 179 -6.26 6.03 -2.38
C ASN A 179 -5.84 6.73 -1.07
N ILE A 180 -5.98 6.07 0.08
CA ILE A 180 -5.55 6.60 1.38
C ILE A 180 -4.20 6.03 1.84
N LEU A 181 -3.50 5.31 0.97
CA LEU A 181 -2.22 4.67 1.26
C LEU A 181 -1.07 5.29 0.45
N VAL A 182 0.15 5.19 0.99
CA VAL A 182 1.38 5.44 0.23
C VAL A 182 2.11 4.14 -0.05
N PHE A 183 2.50 3.98 -1.30
CA PHE A 183 3.21 2.82 -1.81
C PHE A 183 4.68 3.17 -2.04
N PRO A 184 5.60 2.23 -1.76
CA PRO A 184 6.98 2.40 -2.17
C PRO A 184 7.10 2.24 -3.68
N CYS A 185 8.08 2.95 -4.28
CA CYS A 185 8.48 2.73 -5.66
C CYS A 185 8.82 1.25 -5.92
N VAL A 186 8.43 0.71 -7.08
CA VAL A 186 8.80 -0.67 -7.50
C VAL A 186 10.33 -0.90 -7.48
N TYR A 187 11.14 0.15 -7.66
CA TYR A 187 12.60 0.08 -7.59
C TYR A 187 13.16 0.27 -6.18
N ARG A 188 12.36 0.11 -5.11
CA ARG A 188 12.83 0.20 -3.71
C ARG A 188 14.00 -0.74 -3.40
N ASN A 189 13.97 -1.95 -3.97
CA ASN A 189 15.03 -2.96 -3.80
C ASN A 189 16.33 -2.54 -4.49
N ARG A 190 16.29 -1.54 -5.38
CA ARG A 190 17.47 -0.91 -6.00
C ARG A 190 17.94 0.33 -5.25
N GLY A 191 17.28 0.68 -4.14
CA GLY A 191 17.63 1.83 -3.32
C GLY A 191 16.77 3.07 -3.53
N CYS A 192 15.71 3.03 -4.35
CA CYS A 192 14.79 4.17 -4.47
C CYS A 192 14.05 4.41 -3.14
N PRO A 193 14.23 5.57 -2.46
CA PRO A 193 13.60 5.84 -1.17
C PRO A 193 12.17 6.38 -1.30
N THR A 194 11.73 6.66 -2.53
CA THR A 194 10.48 7.38 -2.82
C THR A 194 9.25 6.57 -2.44
N ARG A 195 8.31 7.22 -1.75
CA ARG A 195 6.97 6.72 -1.43
C ARG A 195 5.95 7.75 -1.90
N LEU A 196 4.98 7.33 -2.67
CA LEU A 196 3.98 8.21 -3.27
C LEU A 196 2.58 7.64 -3.07
N LYS A 197 1.59 8.51 -3.25
CA LYS A 197 0.18 8.13 -3.23
C LYS A 197 -0.11 7.14 -4.36
N PHE A 198 -1.07 6.23 -4.12
CA PHE A 198 -1.65 5.39 -5.15
C PHE A 198 -2.15 6.21 -6.34
N GLY A 199 -1.91 5.70 -7.56
CA GLY A 199 -2.41 6.32 -8.80
C GLY A 199 -1.31 6.83 -9.74
N ARG A 200 -1.57 7.97 -10.39
CA ARG A 200 -0.73 8.51 -11.47
C ARG A 200 0.63 9.00 -11.01
N ASP A 201 0.71 9.61 -9.82
CA ASP A 201 1.96 10.19 -9.31
C ASP A 201 3.06 9.13 -9.17
N LEU A 202 2.69 7.97 -8.62
CA LEU A 202 3.61 6.85 -8.48
C LEU A 202 4.00 6.26 -9.83
N TRP A 203 3.05 6.13 -10.77
CA TRP A 203 3.36 5.65 -12.12
C TRP A 203 4.34 6.59 -12.83
N HIS A 204 4.07 7.89 -12.80
CA HIS A 204 4.93 8.89 -13.42
C HIS A 204 6.35 8.83 -12.82
N HIS A 205 6.45 8.77 -11.48
CA HIS A 205 7.73 8.56 -10.82
C HIS A 205 8.44 7.29 -11.26
N GLU A 206 7.74 6.16 -11.37
CA GLU A 206 8.35 4.89 -11.81
C GLU A 206 8.88 4.97 -13.25
N SER A 207 8.20 5.69 -14.14
CA SER A 207 8.67 5.90 -15.52
C SER A 207 9.95 6.73 -15.61
N GLU A 208 10.11 7.71 -14.72
CA GLU A 208 11.24 8.65 -14.68
C GLU A 208 12.28 8.32 -13.61
N CYS A 209 12.05 7.25 -12.84
CA CYS A 209 12.88 6.90 -11.69
C CYS A 209 14.33 6.71 -12.13
N SER A 210 15.26 7.40 -11.47
CA SER A 210 16.71 7.26 -11.73
C SER A 210 17.18 5.80 -11.56
N TYR A 211 16.54 5.05 -10.67
CA TYR A 211 16.81 3.63 -10.41
C TYR A 211 16.24 2.67 -11.49
N ASN A 212 15.47 3.17 -12.44
CA ASN A 212 14.97 2.39 -13.59
C ASN A 212 16.07 2.18 -14.66
N GLN A 213 17.10 3.04 -14.71
CA GLN A 213 17.99 3.18 -15.86
C GLN A 213 19.05 2.07 -16.09
N MET A 214 18.93 0.89 -15.50
CA MET A 214 19.97 -0.16 -15.58
C MET A 214 20.31 -0.66 -17.00
N TYR A 215 19.51 -0.34 -18.02
CA TYR A 215 19.76 -0.75 -19.41
C TYR A 215 19.83 0.39 -20.42
N ARG A 216 19.90 1.65 -19.99
CA ARG A 216 20.44 2.66 -20.92
C ARG A 216 21.92 2.40 -21.03
N LYS A 217 22.27 1.46 -21.92
CA LYS A 217 23.61 1.26 -22.46
C LYS A 217 24.11 2.69 -22.67
N PRO A 218 25.13 3.16 -21.92
CA PRO A 218 25.56 4.54 -22.01
C PRO A 218 25.72 4.81 -23.49
N GLU A 219 24.94 5.76 -24.02
CA GLU A 219 25.07 6.15 -25.41
C GLU A 219 26.55 6.37 -25.60
N ARG A 220 27.15 5.55 -26.47
CA ARG A 220 28.57 5.64 -26.74
C ARG A 220 28.75 6.96 -27.46
N ASN A 221 28.83 8.05 -26.70
CA ASN A 221 29.35 9.30 -27.20
C ASN A 221 30.68 8.92 -27.82
N ALA A 222 30.77 9.05 -29.15
CA ALA A 222 31.95 8.71 -29.93
C ALA A 222 33.15 9.65 -29.62
N SER A 223 33.05 10.44 -28.55
CA SER A 223 34.14 11.23 -28.01
C SER A 223 35.15 10.30 -27.32
N LYS A 224 36.25 10.03 -28.04
CA LYS A 224 37.60 9.73 -27.53
C LYS A 224 37.63 9.25 -26.07
N LYS A 225 37.32 7.97 -25.83
CA LYS A 225 37.54 7.38 -24.50
C LYS A 225 39.04 7.35 -24.24
N GLU A 226 39.50 8.14 -23.28
CA GLU A 226 40.80 7.93 -22.65
C GLU A 226 40.82 6.49 -22.09
N ARG A 227 41.75 5.69 -22.58
CA ARG A 227 41.92 4.30 -22.14
C ARG A 227 42.26 4.31 -20.65
N GLY A 228 41.47 3.63 -19.82
CA GLY A 228 41.88 3.26 -18.46
C GLY A 228 41.02 3.76 -17.29
N VAL A 229 39.90 4.45 -17.52
CA VAL A 229 39.02 4.91 -16.42
C VAL A 229 37.61 4.33 -16.57
N ILE A 230 37.17 3.58 -15.56
CA ILE A 230 35.80 3.07 -15.44
C ILE A 230 35.07 3.88 -14.38
N GLN A 231 33.99 4.55 -14.77
CA GLN A 231 33.06 5.18 -13.84
C GLN A 231 32.05 4.15 -13.36
N THR A 232 31.89 3.98 -12.05
CA THR A 232 30.85 3.11 -11.48
C THR A 232 29.49 3.80 -11.48
N HIS A 233 28.44 2.99 -11.32
CA HIS A 233 27.05 3.44 -11.18
C HIS A 233 26.82 4.39 -9.97
N SER A 234 27.75 4.44 -9.01
CA SER A 234 27.74 5.38 -7.88
C SER A 234 28.49 6.68 -8.16
N GLY A 235 28.95 6.91 -9.39
CA GLY A 235 29.70 8.11 -9.78
C GLY A 235 31.18 8.11 -9.37
N HIS A 236 31.70 7.02 -8.81
CA HIS A 236 33.10 6.91 -8.43
C HIS A 236 33.94 6.44 -9.63
N TYR A 237 35.10 7.07 -9.84
CA TYR A 237 36.02 6.68 -10.90
C TYR A 237 37.04 5.69 -10.36
N TYR A 238 37.08 4.50 -10.96
CA TYR A 238 38.15 3.53 -10.74
C TYR A 238 39.03 3.53 -11.98
N GLY A 239 40.27 3.96 -11.81
CA GLY A 239 41.29 3.72 -12.83
C GLY A 239 41.53 2.23 -12.93
N THR A 240 41.20 1.62 -14.06
CA THR A 240 41.75 0.30 -14.37
C THR A 240 43.22 0.52 -14.65
N ILE A 241 44.07 0.10 -13.71
CA ILE A 241 45.51 -0.04 -13.93
C ILE A 241 45.65 -0.99 -15.13
N THR A 242 45.97 -0.41 -16.28
CA THR A 242 46.35 -0.99 -17.57
C THR A 242 45.91 -2.43 -17.89
N PRO A 243 45.23 -2.69 -19.03
CA PRO A 243 44.76 -4.03 -19.43
C PRO A 243 45.86 -5.08 -19.69
N TYR A 244 47.14 -4.76 -19.45
CA TYR A 244 48.29 -5.64 -19.69
C TYR A 244 49.11 -5.96 -18.43
N SER A 245 48.73 -5.47 -17.25
CA SER A 245 49.44 -5.79 -16.01
C SER A 245 48.54 -6.64 -15.11
N ALA A 246 48.91 -7.91 -14.93
CA ALA A 246 48.26 -8.78 -13.96
C ALA A 246 48.30 -8.13 -12.56
N PRO A 247 47.23 -8.18 -11.75
CA PRO A 247 47.15 -7.54 -10.43
C PRO A 247 48.14 -8.08 -9.38
N PHE A 248 49.02 -9.00 -9.78
CA PHE A 248 50.05 -9.62 -8.94
C PHE A 248 51.41 -9.76 -9.65
N ALA A 249 51.66 -9.02 -10.75
CA ALA A 249 52.98 -8.99 -11.34
C ALA A 249 53.97 -8.32 -10.35
N PRO A 250 55.16 -8.90 -10.12
CA PRO A 250 56.18 -8.24 -9.30
C PRO A 250 56.53 -6.88 -9.91
N PRO A 251 56.72 -5.83 -9.08
CA PRO A 251 56.89 -4.47 -9.55
C PRO A 251 58.08 -4.38 -10.51
N SER A 252 57.85 -3.87 -11.71
CA SER A 252 58.93 -3.60 -12.67
C SER A 252 59.81 -2.49 -12.09
N THR A 253 61.10 -2.75 -11.99
CA THR A 253 62.04 -2.10 -11.07
C THR A 253 62.31 -0.60 -11.28
N ASN A 254 61.69 0.09 -12.26
CA ASN A 254 62.15 1.42 -12.66
C ASN A 254 61.07 2.50 -12.93
N SER A 255 59.81 2.39 -12.51
CA SER A 255 58.85 3.51 -12.76
C SER A 255 57.81 3.81 -11.66
N GLU A 256 57.61 2.92 -10.69
CA GLU A 256 56.53 3.09 -9.71
C GLU A 256 56.89 4.09 -8.58
N PHE A 257 58.18 4.30 -8.32
CA PHE A 257 58.64 5.26 -7.32
C PHE A 257 58.36 6.71 -7.74
N ASP A 258 58.52 7.02 -9.03
CA ASP A 258 58.29 8.38 -9.54
C ASP A 258 56.80 8.72 -9.61
N ILE A 259 55.95 7.75 -9.98
CA ILE A 259 54.49 7.93 -9.99
C ILE A 259 53.95 8.14 -8.57
N ASN A 260 54.43 7.36 -7.60
CA ASN A 260 54.03 7.55 -6.20
C ASN A 260 54.56 8.88 -5.64
N LYS A 261 55.75 9.31 -6.03
CA LYS A 261 56.31 10.61 -5.64
C LYS A 261 55.49 11.78 -6.21
N GLU A 262 54.98 11.64 -7.42
CA GLU A 262 54.13 12.66 -8.05
C GLU A 262 52.72 12.70 -7.42
N LEU A 263 52.14 11.54 -7.10
CA LEU A 263 50.86 11.44 -6.39
C LEU A 263 50.93 12.07 -4.99
N VAL A 264 52.01 11.81 -4.24
CA VAL A 264 52.22 12.39 -2.91
C VAL A 264 52.42 13.91 -3.00
N LYS A 265 53.13 14.41 -4.02
CA LYS A 265 53.23 15.86 -4.28
C LYS A 265 51.88 16.49 -4.61
N SER A 266 51.05 15.81 -5.41
CA SER A 266 49.70 16.24 -5.75
C SER A 266 48.79 16.34 -4.52
N LEU A 267 48.78 15.30 -3.68
CA LEU A 267 48.00 15.26 -2.45
C LEU A 267 48.44 16.34 -1.44
N LYS A 268 49.75 16.54 -1.29
CA LYS A 268 50.28 17.60 -0.42
C LYS A 268 49.85 18.99 -0.90
N LYS A 269 49.94 19.26 -2.20
CA LYS A 269 49.48 20.52 -2.80
C LYS A 269 47.97 20.73 -2.64
N GLN A 270 47.17 19.66 -2.68
CA GLN A 270 45.73 19.73 -2.45
C GLN A 270 45.39 20.03 -0.98
N GLN A 271 46.15 19.46 -0.03
CA GLN A 271 46.00 19.78 1.40
C GLN A 271 46.39 21.23 1.71
N GLU A 272 47.48 21.74 1.13
CA GLU A 272 47.90 23.15 1.28
C GLU A 272 46.83 24.11 0.76
N ARG A 273 46.21 23.83 -0.40
CA ARG A 273 45.08 24.64 -0.91
C ARG A 273 43.86 24.62 0.00
N LYS A 274 43.59 23.49 0.67
CA LYS A 274 42.49 23.38 1.63
C LYS A 274 42.77 24.17 2.92
N MET A 275 44.02 24.17 3.40
CA MET A 275 44.41 24.98 4.56
C MET A 275 44.33 26.48 4.25
N MET A 276 44.88 26.93 3.11
CA MET A 276 44.79 28.34 2.70
C MET A 276 43.34 28.82 2.60
N LYS A 277 42.43 28.00 2.05
CA LYS A 277 41.01 28.34 1.96
C LYS A 277 40.33 28.39 3.34
N ALA A 278 40.76 27.56 4.29
CA ALA A 278 40.24 27.59 5.66
C ALA A 278 40.72 28.84 6.43
N GLU A 279 41.98 29.25 6.23
CA GLU A 279 42.53 30.48 6.79
C GLU A 279 41.83 31.74 6.24
N GLU A 280 41.53 31.77 4.93
CA GLU A 280 40.78 32.86 4.28
C GLU A 280 39.35 32.99 4.81
N ILE A 281 38.68 31.87 5.10
CA ILE A 281 37.35 31.89 5.72
C ILE A 281 37.44 32.42 7.17
N ASN A 282 38.47 32.02 7.91
CA ASN A 282 38.66 32.48 9.29
C ASN A 282 38.99 33.98 9.38
N SER A 283 39.79 34.52 8.47
CA SER A 283 40.05 35.97 8.42
C SER A 283 38.78 36.76 8.07
N ALA A 284 37.98 36.29 7.13
CA ALA A 284 36.71 36.93 6.76
C ALA A 284 35.68 36.96 7.92
N ILE A 285 35.69 35.95 8.80
CA ILE A 285 34.83 35.92 9.98
C ILE A 285 35.30 36.95 11.03
N LEU A 286 36.61 37.10 11.22
CA LEU A 286 37.17 38.05 12.18
C LEU A 286 36.90 39.51 11.76
N ASP A 287 37.04 39.84 10.47
CA ASP A 287 36.78 41.19 9.99
C ASP A 287 35.31 41.60 10.12
N ASN A 288 34.36 40.69 9.87
CA ASN A 288 32.93 40.95 10.03
C ASN A 288 32.48 41.08 11.49
N SER A 289 33.25 40.56 12.45
CA SER A 289 32.90 40.65 13.89
C SER A 289 33.18 42.04 14.50
N SER A 290 33.83 42.94 13.75
CA SER A 290 34.24 44.27 14.24
C SER A 290 33.26 45.41 13.91
N VAL A 291 32.19 45.17 13.15
CA VAL A 291 31.31 46.24 12.61
C VAL A 291 29.95 46.37 13.31
N GLU A 292 29.51 45.39 14.11
CA GLU A 292 28.21 45.45 14.80
C GLU A 292 28.34 45.86 16.26
N ASN A 293 28.74 47.12 16.50
CA ASN A 293 28.54 47.77 17.80
C ASN A 293 28.21 49.26 17.61
N LYS A 294 27.07 49.54 16.99
CA LYS A 294 26.40 50.85 17.08
C LYS A 294 24.93 50.67 17.42
N SER A 295 24.69 50.76 18.73
CA SER A 295 23.56 51.44 19.36
C SER A 295 22.50 52.03 18.41
N SER A 296 21.28 51.50 18.48
CA SER A 296 20.09 52.36 18.37
C SER A 296 18.98 51.79 19.24
N SER A 297 18.76 52.51 20.34
CA SER A 297 17.53 52.53 21.12
C SER A 297 16.37 52.97 20.22
N SER A 298 15.30 52.20 20.13
CA SER A 298 13.99 52.74 19.78
C SER A 298 12.90 52.11 20.64
N GLU A 299 12.34 52.95 21.49
CA GLU A 299 11.10 52.76 22.21
C GLU A 299 9.97 52.38 21.25
N TYR A 300 9.16 51.37 21.60
CA TYR A 300 7.85 51.17 20.99
C TYR A 300 6.77 51.23 22.06
N SER A 301 5.97 52.29 21.96
CA SER A 301 4.74 52.53 22.68
C SER A 301 3.69 51.50 22.35
N THR A 302 2.99 51.10 23.41
CA THR A 302 1.74 50.34 23.42
C THR A 302 0.63 51.18 22.79
N ARG A 303 -0.03 50.68 21.75
CA ARG A 303 -1.33 51.22 21.31
C ARG A 303 -2.22 50.10 20.79
N SER A 304 -3.32 49.91 21.51
CA SER A 304 -4.42 49.01 21.24
C SER A 304 -5.35 49.67 20.21
N ASP A 305 -5.64 49.01 19.09
CA ASP A 305 -6.78 49.37 18.23
C ASP A 305 -7.39 48.09 17.65
N GLU A 306 -8.69 47.93 17.89
CA GLU A 306 -9.58 46.89 17.35
C GLU A 306 -9.74 47.01 15.82
N PRO A 307 -9.85 45.90 15.07
CA PRO A 307 -10.29 45.96 13.68
C PRO A 307 -11.82 45.83 13.58
N GLN A 308 -12.46 46.91 13.10
CA GLN A 308 -13.82 46.88 12.55
C GLN A 308 -13.83 46.17 11.19
N THR A 309 -14.80 45.27 11.01
CA THR A 309 -15.07 44.55 9.76
C THR A 309 -15.83 45.44 8.76
N PRO A 310 -15.46 45.47 7.46
CA PRO A 310 -16.22 46.19 6.47
C PRO A 310 -17.39 45.37 5.93
N ARG A 311 -18.59 45.94 6.03
CA ARG A 311 -19.79 45.56 5.28
C ARG A 311 -19.55 45.82 3.79
N SER A 312 -19.49 44.75 3.00
CA SER A 312 -19.53 44.81 1.53
C SER A 312 -20.95 44.50 1.05
N ALA A 313 -21.63 45.53 0.55
CA ALA A 313 -22.84 45.40 -0.24
C ALA A 313 -22.43 45.09 -1.69
N TYR A 314 -22.87 43.94 -2.21
CA TYR A 314 -22.89 43.67 -3.64
C TYR A 314 -24.27 43.12 -3.99
N SER A 315 -25.07 43.99 -4.58
CA SER A 315 -26.25 43.67 -5.36
C SER A 315 -25.80 43.27 -6.75
N ASP A 316 -26.21 42.10 -7.25
CA ASP A 316 -26.55 41.93 -8.67
C ASP A 316 -27.37 40.66 -8.91
N ASN A 317 -28.65 40.92 -9.20
CA ASN A 317 -29.50 40.32 -10.23
C ASN A 317 -29.04 39.02 -10.91
N PHE A 318 -29.76 37.92 -10.64
CA PHE A 318 -30.06 36.93 -11.67
C PHE A 318 -31.56 36.67 -11.72
N ALA A 319 -32.14 37.05 -12.86
CA ALA A 319 -33.54 36.94 -13.19
C ALA A 319 -33.95 35.47 -13.39
N TYR A 320 -35.10 35.12 -12.82
CA TYR A 320 -35.90 33.98 -13.19
C TYR A 320 -36.40 34.14 -14.63
N THR A 321 -36.03 33.23 -15.52
CA THR A 321 -36.74 33.02 -16.79
C THR A 321 -37.54 31.74 -16.71
N ASN A 322 -38.86 31.91 -16.61
CA ASN A 322 -39.87 30.90 -16.91
C ASN A 322 -39.78 30.48 -18.37
N GLY A 323 -39.63 29.18 -18.63
CA GLY A 323 -39.84 28.56 -19.93
C GLY A 323 -41.08 27.68 -19.88
N VAL A 324 -42.19 28.22 -20.39
CA VAL A 324 -43.45 27.54 -20.74
C VAL A 324 -43.31 26.97 -22.16
N ARG A 325 -44.08 25.92 -22.49
CA ARG A 325 -44.46 25.37 -23.82
C ARG A 325 -43.69 24.11 -24.27
N ASP A 326 -44.27 23.03 -24.78
CA ASP A 326 -45.62 22.73 -25.28
C ASP A 326 -45.95 21.22 -25.08
N ASP A 327 -47.24 20.93 -24.87
CA ASP A 327 -47.88 19.62 -25.04
C ASP A 327 -47.84 19.17 -26.52
N PRO A 328 -47.92 17.85 -26.78
CA PRO A 328 -48.83 17.42 -27.83
C PRO A 328 -49.76 16.29 -27.38
N GLU A 329 -51.04 16.61 -27.52
CA GLU A 329 -52.13 15.83 -28.12
C GLU A 329 -52.27 14.33 -27.81
N ALA A 330 -53.42 14.07 -27.19
CA ALA A 330 -54.08 12.78 -27.12
C ALA A 330 -54.42 12.24 -28.51
N ASP A 331 -54.16 10.94 -28.71
CA ASP A 331 -54.91 10.14 -29.68
C ASP A 331 -55.49 8.91 -29.00
N SER A 332 -56.74 8.67 -29.35
CA SER A 332 -57.72 7.80 -28.73
C SER A 332 -57.89 6.55 -29.60
N GLY A 333 -57.56 5.38 -29.04
CA GLY A 333 -57.80 4.09 -29.68
C GLY A 333 -58.23 3.06 -28.67
N GLY A 334 -59.52 2.74 -28.66
CA GLY A 334 -60.13 1.71 -27.83
C GLY A 334 -59.72 0.30 -28.26
N GLY A 335 -59.61 -0.60 -27.29
CA GLY A 335 -59.39 -2.03 -27.49
C GLY A 335 -59.97 -2.82 -26.31
N GLU A 336 -60.80 -3.79 -26.65
CA GLU A 336 -61.78 -4.52 -25.84
C GLU A 336 -61.22 -5.34 -24.65
N PRO A 337 -62.06 -5.65 -23.64
CA PRO A 337 -61.71 -6.57 -22.56
C PRO A 337 -61.94 -8.05 -22.98
N PRO A 338 -61.03 -8.99 -22.64
CA PRO A 338 -61.27 -10.40 -22.87
C PRO A 338 -62.23 -11.01 -21.83
N PRO A 339 -62.95 -12.08 -22.21
CA PRO A 339 -64.11 -12.56 -21.48
C PRO A 339 -63.78 -13.46 -20.29
N ALA A 340 -64.66 -13.40 -19.31
CA ALA A 340 -64.77 -14.33 -18.20
C ALA A 340 -65.05 -15.77 -18.68
N SER A 341 -64.29 -16.74 -18.17
CA SER A 341 -64.69 -18.15 -18.10
C SER A 341 -64.19 -18.72 -16.77
N ARG A 342 -65.12 -18.99 -15.84
CA ARG A 342 -65.75 -20.29 -15.53
C ARG A 342 -64.96 -21.17 -14.55
N ARG A 343 -65.48 -21.17 -13.32
CA ARG A 343 -65.78 -22.32 -12.42
C ARG A 343 -64.84 -23.53 -12.42
N GLY A 344 -64.25 -23.75 -11.25
CA GLY A 344 -63.97 -25.05 -10.62
C GLY A 344 -63.41 -24.74 -9.23
N SER A 345 -64.21 -24.65 -8.16
CA SER A 345 -64.73 -25.77 -7.36
C SER A 345 -63.69 -26.87 -7.17
N ASN A 346 -62.91 -26.77 -6.10
CA ASN A 346 -62.47 -27.92 -5.32
C ASN A 346 -62.09 -27.47 -3.90
N ASP A 347 -63.04 -27.69 -2.99
CA ASP A 347 -62.82 -27.76 -1.56
C ASP A 347 -61.91 -28.96 -1.24
N GLY A 348 -61.03 -28.78 -0.26
CA GLY A 348 -60.11 -29.83 0.18
C GLY A 348 -59.19 -29.37 1.30
N GLU A 349 -59.77 -28.85 2.38
CA GLU A 349 -59.06 -28.74 3.67
C GLU A 349 -58.55 -30.12 4.11
N ARG A 350 -57.26 -30.20 4.45
CA ARG A 350 -56.77 -30.93 5.64
C ARG A 350 -55.31 -30.58 5.94
N HIS A 351 -55.14 -30.07 7.16
CA HIS A 351 -53.95 -30.10 8.01
C HIS A 351 -52.80 -31.03 7.57
N LEU A 352 -51.57 -30.48 7.56
CA LEU A 352 -50.48 -30.95 8.43
C LEU A 352 -49.29 -30.00 8.34
N SER A 353 -49.05 -29.30 9.46
CA SER A 353 -47.83 -28.57 9.77
C SER A 353 -46.64 -29.52 9.75
N ARG A 354 -45.67 -29.31 8.86
CA ARG A 354 -44.36 -29.97 8.97
C ARG A 354 -43.25 -28.95 8.76
N ALA A 355 -42.68 -28.55 9.90
CA ALA A 355 -41.41 -27.84 9.98
C ALA A 355 -40.31 -28.72 9.39
N ASN A 356 -39.72 -28.30 8.28
CA ASN A 356 -38.41 -28.79 7.84
C ASN A 356 -37.35 -27.77 8.25
N SER A 357 -36.98 -27.82 9.53
CA SER A 357 -35.71 -27.28 10.00
C SER A 357 -34.59 -28.17 9.48
N TYR A 358 -33.92 -27.75 8.40
CA TYR A 358 -32.63 -28.32 8.06
C TYR A 358 -31.64 -27.84 9.12
N ILE A 359 -31.40 -28.69 10.12
CA ILE A 359 -30.24 -28.59 11.00
C ILE A 359 -29.02 -28.85 10.11
N TYR A 360 -28.41 -27.79 9.61
CA TYR A 360 -27.09 -27.86 9.02
C TYR A 360 -26.09 -27.75 10.17
N GLU A 361 -25.42 -28.85 10.49
CA GLU A 361 -24.31 -28.83 11.44
C GLU A 361 -23.25 -27.82 10.96
N PRO A 362 -22.81 -26.89 11.82
CA PRO A 362 -21.72 -26.00 11.46
C PRO A 362 -20.44 -26.82 11.33
N VAL A 363 -19.92 -26.91 10.10
CA VAL A 363 -18.55 -27.39 9.86
C VAL A 363 -17.62 -26.43 10.58
N LEU A 364 -17.10 -26.91 11.71
CA LEU A 364 -16.20 -26.21 12.61
C LEU A 364 -14.86 -26.02 11.88
N TYR A 365 -14.71 -24.92 11.16
CA TYR A 365 -13.42 -24.49 10.63
C TYR A 365 -12.50 -24.22 11.83
N LYS A 366 -11.64 -25.19 12.15
CA LYS A 366 -10.48 -24.97 13.01
C LYS A 366 -9.58 -23.96 12.31
N GLY A 367 -9.76 -22.69 12.67
CA GLY A 367 -8.85 -21.62 12.30
C GLY A 367 -7.45 -21.96 12.82
N GLN A 368 -6.48 -22.03 11.91
CA GLN A 368 -5.07 -21.90 12.29
C GLN A 368 -4.92 -20.52 12.93
N LYS A 369 -4.76 -20.50 14.25
CA LYS A 369 -4.41 -19.29 15.01
C LYS A 369 -3.07 -18.77 14.50
N SER A 370 -3.04 -17.50 14.08
CA SER A 370 -1.78 -16.79 13.85
C SER A 370 -1.02 -16.64 15.18
N PRO A 371 0.32 -16.77 15.24
CA PRO A 371 1.09 -16.90 16.50
C PRO A 371 1.23 -15.62 17.35
N LEU A 372 0.31 -14.66 17.26
CA LEU A 372 0.51 -13.30 17.77
C LEU A 372 -0.63 -12.75 18.66
N GLN A 373 -1.45 -13.61 19.26
CA GLN A 373 -2.69 -13.19 19.95
C GLN A 373 -2.73 -13.33 21.48
N ASP A 374 -1.63 -13.62 22.17
CA ASP A 374 -1.62 -13.65 23.64
C ASP A 374 -0.87 -12.45 24.23
N LEU A 375 -1.53 -11.30 24.26
CA LEU A 375 -1.22 -10.23 25.23
C LEU A 375 -2.54 -9.67 25.78
N ASP A 376 -2.86 -10.11 26.99
CA ASP A 376 -3.96 -9.59 27.82
C ASP A 376 -3.75 -8.10 28.11
N TYR A 377 -4.57 -7.24 27.50
CA TYR A 377 -4.72 -5.83 27.87
C TYR A 377 -6.06 -5.63 28.58
N ASN A 378 -6.15 -6.10 29.82
CA ASN A 378 -7.22 -5.77 30.75
C ASN A 378 -6.63 -5.13 32.01
N LEU A 379 -6.18 -3.87 31.91
CA LEU A 379 -5.96 -2.99 33.06
C LEU A 379 -5.74 -1.56 32.55
N LEU A 380 -6.78 -0.72 32.70
CA LEU A 380 -6.79 0.76 32.82
C LEU A 380 -8.03 1.37 32.13
N ALA A 381 -9.18 1.18 32.76
CA ALA A 381 -10.29 2.11 32.67
C ALA A 381 -10.21 3.03 33.90
N GLY A 382 -9.89 4.31 33.72
CA GLY A 382 -9.93 5.28 34.82
C GLY A 382 -9.19 6.57 34.51
N HIS A 383 -9.95 7.64 34.27
CA HIS A 383 -9.63 9.06 34.43
C HIS A 383 -8.44 9.66 33.65
N TYR A 384 -8.74 10.45 32.61
CA TYR A 384 -7.85 11.50 32.09
C TYR A 384 -8.35 12.87 32.55
N PRO A 385 -7.53 13.67 33.27
CA PRO A 385 -7.69 15.11 33.29
C PRO A 385 -6.98 15.75 32.08
N VAL A 386 -7.67 16.69 31.44
CA VAL A 386 -7.13 17.56 30.40
C VAL A 386 -6.23 18.60 31.06
N PHE A 387 -4.95 18.61 30.74
CA PHE A 387 -4.06 19.75 31.05
C PHE A 387 -3.81 20.55 29.77
N LEU A 388 -4.42 21.72 29.72
CA LEU A 388 -3.99 22.84 28.89
C LEU A 388 -2.65 23.36 29.43
N ASN A 389 -1.65 23.50 28.57
CA ASN A 389 -0.39 24.16 28.91
C ASN A 389 -0.28 25.47 28.09
N PRO A 390 -0.47 26.65 28.70
CA PRO A 390 -0.22 27.92 28.05
C PRO A 390 1.19 28.43 28.41
N TYR A 391 2.06 28.48 27.40
CA TYR A 391 3.40 29.10 27.38
C TYR A 391 4.52 28.44 28.21
N GLY A 392 5.64 28.13 27.55
CA GLY A 392 6.90 27.82 28.24
C GLY A 392 7.96 27.22 27.32
N GLN A 393 8.88 28.07 26.86
CA GLN A 393 10.10 27.71 26.14
C GLN A 393 10.95 26.72 26.96
N GLY A 394 11.39 25.63 26.33
CA GLY A 394 12.25 24.63 26.95
C GLY A 394 13.21 24.02 25.94
N ILE A 395 14.50 24.24 26.18
CA ILE A 395 15.66 23.81 25.40
C ILE A 395 15.68 22.27 25.32
N ILE A 396 15.79 21.73 24.11
CA ILE A 396 15.90 20.29 23.84
C ILE A 396 17.35 19.84 24.10
N PRO A 397 17.64 18.95 25.07
CA PRO A 397 18.97 18.36 25.18
C PRO A 397 19.18 17.31 24.08
N LYS A 398 20.31 17.41 23.36
CA LYS A 398 20.75 16.41 22.38
C LYS A 398 21.01 15.07 23.07
N PRO A 399 20.43 13.94 22.61
CA PRO A 399 20.78 12.63 23.14
C PRO A 399 22.18 12.22 22.70
N SER A 400 23.04 11.94 23.68
CA SER A 400 24.33 11.28 23.51
C SER A 400 24.10 9.82 23.12
N PHE A 401 24.45 9.46 21.89
CA PHE A 401 24.53 8.05 21.46
C PHE A 401 25.83 7.45 21.97
N ARG A 402 25.79 6.75 23.11
CA ARG A 402 26.79 5.73 23.43
C ARG A 402 26.38 4.40 22.78
N SER A 403 27.33 3.85 22.05
CA SER A 403 27.29 2.60 21.29
C SER A 403 26.91 1.39 22.14
N ALA A 404 25.71 0.85 21.95
CA ALA A 404 25.37 -0.51 22.35
C ALA A 404 25.79 -1.48 21.24
N VAL A 405 26.94 -2.13 21.44
CA VAL A 405 27.42 -3.23 20.61
C VAL A 405 26.52 -4.44 20.88
N ARG A 406 25.71 -4.84 19.90
CA ARG A 406 24.93 -6.09 19.91
C ARG A 406 25.83 -7.24 19.45
N THR A 407 26.19 -8.16 20.34
CA THR A 407 27.01 -9.35 20.03
C THR A 407 26.22 -10.64 19.81
N ASP A 408 24.88 -10.64 19.87
CA ASP A 408 24.13 -11.91 19.97
C ASP A 408 23.64 -12.50 18.64
N SER A 409 24.14 -12.10 17.47
CA SER A 409 23.59 -12.56 16.18
C SER A 409 24.39 -13.63 15.42
N PHE A 410 25.48 -14.18 15.98
CA PHE A 410 26.37 -15.07 15.20
C PHE A 410 26.10 -16.57 15.33
N LEU A 411 25.40 -17.03 16.39
CA LEU A 411 25.15 -18.46 16.57
C LEU A 411 23.92 -18.97 15.79
N ASN A 412 22.92 -18.13 15.52
CA ASN A 412 21.69 -18.55 14.80
C ASN A 412 21.82 -18.65 13.27
N ASN A 413 22.91 -18.16 12.66
CA ASN A 413 23.05 -18.20 11.20
C ASN A 413 23.60 -19.53 10.66
N LYS A 414 24.21 -20.37 11.50
CA LYS A 414 24.82 -21.62 11.03
C LYS A 414 23.78 -22.66 10.60
N GLU A 415 22.66 -22.73 11.32
CA GLU A 415 21.54 -23.62 10.99
C GLU A 415 20.85 -23.17 9.68
N LEU A 416 20.61 -21.87 9.52
CA LEU A 416 20.02 -21.31 8.30
C LEU A 416 20.90 -21.56 7.06
N ILE A 417 22.23 -21.41 7.21
CA ILE A 417 23.19 -21.69 6.13
C ILE A 417 23.17 -23.19 5.75
N ASN A 418 23.08 -24.08 6.74
CA ASN A 418 23.00 -25.51 6.49
C ASN A 418 21.68 -25.91 5.81
N GLU A 419 20.56 -25.32 6.21
CA GLU A 419 19.26 -25.55 5.58
C GLU A 419 19.23 -25.10 4.11
N LEU A 420 19.82 -23.93 3.83
CA LEU A 420 19.92 -23.40 2.46
C LEU A 420 20.80 -24.28 1.57
N ARG A 421 21.93 -24.80 2.09
CA ARG A 421 22.79 -25.73 1.37
C ARG A 421 22.07 -27.04 1.05
N LEU A 422 21.30 -27.59 1.99
CA LEU A 422 20.52 -28.81 1.77
C LEU A 422 19.47 -28.61 0.67
N LYS A 423 18.75 -27.46 0.67
CA LYS A 423 17.77 -27.13 -0.37
C LYS A 423 18.41 -26.98 -1.76
N GLN A 424 19.61 -26.42 -1.85
CA GLN A 424 20.34 -26.32 -3.12
C GLN A 424 20.79 -27.69 -3.64
N GLN A 425 21.27 -28.59 -2.76
CA GLN A 425 21.64 -29.96 -3.14
C GLN A 425 20.44 -30.78 -3.61
N LEU A 426 19.28 -30.65 -2.95
CA LEU A 426 18.05 -31.33 -3.37
C LEU A 426 17.56 -30.83 -4.73
N LYS A 427 17.66 -29.52 -5.00
CA LYS A 427 17.32 -28.96 -6.32
C LYS A 427 18.24 -29.49 -7.41
N ALA A 428 19.55 -29.54 -7.18
CA ALA A 428 20.53 -30.07 -8.13
C ALA A 428 20.22 -31.54 -8.50
N ARG A 429 19.96 -32.39 -7.49
CA ARG A 429 19.59 -33.80 -7.71
C ARG A 429 18.26 -33.99 -8.43
N SER A 430 17.30 -33.09 -8.23
CA SER A 430 15.99 -33.16 -8.88
C SER A 430 16.01 -32.69 -10.34
N ALA A 431 16.92 -31.77 -10.70
CA ALA A 431 17.11 -31.31 -12.07
C ALA A 431 17.80 -32.39 -12.92
N GLU A 432 18.85 -33.03 -12.40
CA GLU A 432 19.58 -34.11 -13.10
C GLU A 432 18.69 -35.31 -13.44
N LYS A 433 17.69 -35.63 -12.61
CA LYS A 433 16.78 -36.77 -12.86
C LYS A 433 15.65 -36.49 -13.84
N ARG A 434 15.19 -35.24 -14.00
CA ARG A 434 14.03 -34.94 -14.87
C ARG A 434 14.41 -34.79 -16.34
N ASP A 435 15.65 -34.38 -16.62
CA ASP A 435 16.08 -34.12 -18.00
C ASP A 435 16.76 -35.34 -18.64
N ALA A 436 17.27 -36.29 -17.84
CA ALA A 436 17.92 -37.50 -18.37
C ALA A 436 16.94 -38.59 -18.85
N ASP A 437 15.74 -38.67 -18.27
CA ASP A 437 14.81 -39.75 -18.59
C ASP A 437 13.93 -39.49 -19.82
N ASN A 438 13.76 -38.23 -20.24
CA ASN A 438 12.95 -37.84 -21.40
C ASN A 438 13.74 -37.25 -22.57
N SER A 439 15.08 -37.34 -22.54
CA SER A 439 15.90 -36.89 -23.67
C SER A 439 15.76 -37.89 -24.83
N PRO A 440 15.37 -37.44 -26.05
CA PRO A 440 15.26 -38.32 -27.21
C PRO A 440 16.62 -38.88 -27.67
N TYR A 441 17.72 -38.43 -27.06
CA TYR A 441 19.08 -38.86 -27.38
C TYR A 441 19.65 -39.88 -26.38
N LYS A 442 18.82 -40.42 -25.48
CA LYS A 442 19.26 -41.29 -24.37
C LYS A 442 19.96 -42.58 -24.85
N GLU A 443 19.63 -43.07 -26.03
CA GLU A 443 20.16 -44.32 -26.58
C GLU A 443 21.28 -44.12 -27.62
N CYS A 444 21.64 -42.87 -27.93
CA CYS A 444 22.67 -42.58 -28.93
C CYS A 444 24.06 -42.75 -28.31
N ASN A 445 24.85 -43.70 -28.81
CA ASN A 445 26.19 -44.01 -28.33
C ASN A 445 27.30 -43.32 -29.15
N ASN A 446 26.95 -42.71 -30.29
CA ASN A 446 27.88 -41.96 -31.13
C ASN A 446 27.18 -40.77 -31.80
N LEU A 447 27.98 -39.87 -32.37
CA LEU A 447 27.52 -38.61 -32.96
C LEU A 447 26.59 -38.82 -34.17
N GLU A 448 26.80 -39.88 -34.94
CA GLU A 448 25.98 -40.20 -36.11
C GLU A 448 24.55 -40.58 -35.72
N GLU A 449 24.38 -41.34 -34.63
CA GLU A 449 23.07 -41.68 -34.06
C GLU A 449 22.32 -40.45 -33.53
N ILE A 450 23.04 -39.48 -32.94
CA ILE A 450 22.44 -38.21 -32.46
C ILE A 450 21.90 -37.40 -33.64
N LEU A 451 22.66 -37.32 -34.74
CA LEU A 451 22.24 -36.59 -35.94
C LEU A 451 21.05 -37.26 -36.63
N GLN A 452 21.00 -38.60 -36.68
CA GLN A 452 19.84 -39.33 -37.17
C GLN A 452 18.60 -39.13 -36.29
N ALA A 453 18.74 -39.23 -34.96
CA ALA A 453 17.63 -39.01 -34.03
C ALA A 453 17.09 -37.58 -34.15
N HIS A 454 17.97 -36.59 -34.31
CA HIS A 454 17.56 -35.19 -34.50
C HIS A 454 16.82 -34.97 -35.82
N ASN A 455 17.21 -35.65 -36.91
CA ASN A 455 16.53 -35.55 -38.20
C ASN A 455 15.13 -36.21 -38.20
N ASN A 456 14.86 -37.15 -37.29
CA ASN A 456 13.56 -37.80 -37.17
C ASN A 456 12.54 -37.00 -36.31
N ILE A 457 12.98 -35.93 -35.65
CA ILE A 457 12.15 -35.10 -34.75
C ILE A 457 11.63 -33.83 -35.47
N GLY A 458 12.20 -33.47 -36.62
CA GLY A 458 11.70 -32.41 -37.50
C GLY A 458 10.86 -32.98 -38.64
#